data_AF-A0AAV4WXD9-F1
#
_entry.id   AF-A0AAV4WXD9-F1
#
_cell.length_a   1.000
_cell.length_b   1.000
_cell.length_c   1.000
_cell.angle_alpha   90.00
_cell.angle_beta   90.00
_cell.angle_gamma   90.00
#
_symmetry.space_group_name_H-M   'P 1'
#
loop_
_entity.id
_entity.type
_entity.pdbx_description
1 polymer ?
#
loop_
_entity_poly.entity_id
_entity_poly.type
_entity_poly.pdbx_seq_one_letter_code
_entity_poly.pdbx_strand_id
1 'polypeptide(L)'
;MFGIDYVMKWNFETWNEPDHHDFDELNITLQGFLNYYDACSEGLYSADKRLRFGGPGGSCVRLDFISFHKKGNASTNLILDEEIETIEYIVSNFPSLINTSIFNDEADPLKNWSFSQWWRADSTYAAMVVKIILDHIYFYYFTERTLLARFQVNNTSPNYVEFVRKPVYAAFGLLNKLCPNVLSVNLTSGDQPLKNWGQEFGAIATHCVSGDVVILFVQYRRHFSKWNSCSGRCEFEIPKRKKNRAVRWAILEINNVKSNPYLVWENLGMPSYPSIEEFSLMKRKRGAMDERTMGLYKNSHNLEFHLNVTNVRFFQTWNKTVEISWTDKHNSCVLTYNLLHNSHLHGPYNQVNKKIFKFPSYWHTCYKKKNNCDIKGFYKIYPVDYWGRRGPDSDIFHFKG
;
A
#
# COMPACT_ATOMS: atom_id res chain seq x y z
N MET A 1 -57.43 3.87 1.27
CA MET A 1 -56.47 2.91 0.67
C MET A 1 -55.17 3.67 0.43
N PHE A 2 -54.00 3.09 0.73
CA PHE A 2 -52.75 3.83 0.97
C PHE A 2 -52.14 4.60 -0.23
N GLY A 3 -52.67 4.43 -1.46
CA GLY A 3 -52.17 5.11 -2.66
C GLY A 3 -50.93 4.44 -3.25
N ILE A 4 -50.81 4.46 -4.59
CA ILE A 4 -49.75 3.72 -5.30
C ILE A 4 -48.34 4.18 -4.90
N ASP A 5 -48.15 5.48 -4.68
CA ASP A 5 -46.86 6.05 -4.27
C ASP A 5 -46.39 5.57 -2.89
N TYR A 6 -47.32 5.15 -2.03
CA TYR A 6 -47.01 4.55 -0.73
C TYR A 6 -46.73 3.05 -0.86
N VAL A 7 -47.55 2.33 -1.62
CA VAL A 7 -47.42 0.87 -1.81
C VAL A 7 -46.17 0.51 -2.62
N MET A 8 -45.73 1.37 -3.55
CA MET A 8 -44.45 1.20 -4.26
C MET A 8 -43.22 1.15 -3.35
N LYS A 9 -43.34 1.64 -2.10
CA LYS A 9 -42.26 1.58 -1.11
C LYS A 9 -42.15 0.21 -0.43
N TRP A 10 -43.19 -0.62 -0.54
CA TRP A 10 -43.17 -1.96 0.05
C TRP A 10 -42.26 -2.88 -0.76
N ASN A 11 -41.64 -3.82 -0.06
CA ASN A 11 -40.89 -4.90 -0.68
C ASN A 11 -41.79 -6.13 -0.57
N PHE A 12 -42.40 -6.52 -1.68
CA PHE A 12 -43.12 -7.79 -1.72
C PHE A 12 -42.08 -8.90 -1.87
N GLU A 13 -42.22 -9.95 -1.07
CA GLU A 13 -41.24 -11.03 -0.99
C GLU A 13 -41.92 -12.39 -1.10
N THR A 14 -41.19 -13.40 -1.56
CA THR A 14 -41.66 -14.79 -1.53
C THR A 14 -41.80 -15.30 -0.10
N TRP A 15 -42.33 -16.51 0.06
CA TRP A 15 -42.32 -17.20 1.35
C TRP A 15 -40.89 -17.29 1.91
N ASN A 16 -40.75 -17.12 3.23
CA ASN A 16 -39.47 -17.13 3.94
C ASN A 16 -38.80 -18.51 3.87
N GLU A 17 -37.49 -18.58 3.59
CA GLU A 17 -36.66 -19.79 3.67
C GLU A 17 -37.30 -21.07 3.06
N PRO A 18 -37.66 -21.06 1.77
CA PRO A 18 -38.37 -22.19 1.16
C PRO A 18 -37.54 -23.48 1.06
N ASP A 19 -36.23 -23.39 1.27
CA ASP A 19 -35.28 -24.48 1.38
C ASP A 19 -35.25 -25.15 2.77
N HIS A 20 -35.80 -24.48 3.80
CA HIS A 20 -35.96 -25.02 5.15
C HIS A 20 -37.28 -25.79 5.32
N HIS A 21 -38.10 -25.86 4.26
CA HIS A 21 -39.35 -26.63 4.17
C HIS A 21 -40.42 -26.27 5.23
N ASP A 22 -40.39 -25.04 5.76
CA ASP A 22 -41.37 -24.56 6.73
C ASP A 22 -42.60 -23.93 6.05
N PHE A 23 -43.48 -24.79 5.55
CA PHE A 23 -44.71 -24.43 4.82
C PHE A 23 -46.00 -24.84 5.56
N ASP A 24 -45.95 -24.97 6.89
CA ASP A 24 -47.04 -25.51 7.71
C ASP A 24 -47.53 -26.89 7.18
N GLU A 25 -48.81 -27.01 6.82
CA GLU A 25 -49.42 -28.23 6.27
C GLU A 25 -49.30 -28.34 4.73
N LEU A 26 -48.67 -27.37 4.06
CA LEU A 26 -48.58 -27.33 2.60
C LEU A 26 -47.38 -28.14 2.10
N ASN A 27 -47.64 -29.11 1.22
CA ASN A 27 -46.59 -29.84 0.53
C ASN A 27 -46.16 -29.10 -0.75
N ILE A 28 -45.24 -28.15 -0.61
CA ILE A 28 -44.73 -27.36 -1.74
C ILE A 28 -43.54 -28.07 -2.40
N THR A 29 -43.76 -28.54 -3.63
CA THR A 29 -42.68 -29.06 -4.47
C THR A 29 -41.88 -27.90 -5.09
N LEU A 30 -40.65 -28.15 -5.57
CA LEU A 30 -39.87 -27.16 -6.31
C LEU A 30 -40.67 -26.53 -7.46
N GLN A 31 -41.35 -27.36 -8.26
CA GLN A 31 -42.20 -26.86 -9.34
C GLN A 31 -43.39 -26.05 -8.82
N GLY A 32 -43.97 -26.47 -7.69
CA GLY A 32 -45.02 -25.70 -7.00
C GLY A 32 -44.54 -24.32 -6.56
N PHE A 33 -43.31 -24.23 -6.03
CA PHE A 33 -42.71 -22.97 -5.62
C PHE A 33 -42.41 -22.04 -6.80
N LEU A 34 -41.93 -22.59 -7.93
CA LEU A 34 -41.74 -21.81 -9.16
C LEU A 34 -43.07 -21.26 -9.70
N ASN A 35 -44.12 -22.10 -9.71
CA ASN A 35 -45.45 -21.65 -10.12
C ASN A 35 -46.02 -20.57 -9.18
N TYR A 36 -45.75 -20.68 -7.88
CA TYR A 36 -46.08 -19.66 -6.88
C TYR A 36 -45.36 -18.34 -7.16
N TYR A 37 -44.06 -18.40 -7.46
CA TYR A 37 -43.27 -17.21 -7.80
C TYR A 37 -43.83 -16.49 -9.03
N ASP A 38 -44.10 -17.23 -10.10
CA ASP A 38 -44.65 -16.67 -11.35
C ASP A 38 -46.02 -16.03 -11.12
N ALA A 39 -46.88 -16.67 -10.33
CA ALA A 39 -48.20 -16.12 -9.99
C ALA A 39 -48.09 -14.81 -9.20
N CYS A 40 -47.17 -14.72 -8.23
CA CYS A 40 -46.94 -13.50 -7.46
C CYS A 40 -46.37 -12.37 -8.33
N SER A 41 -45.42 -12.69 -9.22
CA SER A 41 -44.82 -11.73 -10.16
C SER A 41 -45.86 -11.16 -11.12
N GLU A 42 -46.61 -12.01 -11.82
CA GLU A 42 -47.60 -11.57 -12.82
C GLU A 42 -48.81 -10.88 -12.18
N GLY A 43 -49.18 -11.29 -10.96
CA GLY A 43 -50.22 -10.62 -10.18
C GLY A 43 -49.84 -9.17 -9.83
N LEU A 44 -48.61 -8.97 -9.34
CA LEU A 44 -48.10 -7.63 -9.04
C LEU A 44 -47.90 -6.78 -10.30
N TYR A 45 -47.39 -7.38 -11.38
CA TYR A 45 -47.22 -6.70 -12.66
C TYR A 45 -48.55 -6.23 -13.27
N SER A 46 -49.59 -7.06 -13.17
CA SER A 46 -50.94 -6.73 -13.63
C SER A 46 -51.58 -5.61 -12.81
N ALA A 47 -51.23 -5.51 -11.52
CA ALA A 47 -51.73 -4.45 -10.64
C ALA A 47 -51.04 -3.10 -10.92
N ASP A 48 -49.71 -3.06 -10.89
CA ASP A 48 -48.91 -1.92 -11.35
C ASP A 48 -47.47 -2.36 -11.60
N LYS A 49 -46.99 -2.13 -12.83
CA LYS A 49 -45.67 -2.56 -13.31
C LYS A 49 -44.48 -2.01 -12.51
N ARG A 50 -44.72 -1.02 -11.64
CA ARG A 50 -43.69 -0.37 -10.82
C ARG A 50 -43.52 -1.00 -9.44
N LEU A 51 -44.38 -1.95 -9.05
CA LEU A 51 -44.27 -2.68 -7.79
C LEU A 51 -43.06 -3.61 -7.80
N ARG A 52 -42.40 -3.73 -6.64
CA ARG A 52 -41.16 -4.50 -6.49
C ARG A 52 -41.47 -5.83 -5.81
N PHE A 53 -41.07 -6.94 -6.44
CA PHE A 53 -41.20 -8.31 -5.95
C PHE A 53 -39.85 -9.02 -6.00
N GLY A 54 -39.50 -9.78 -4.97
CA GLY A 54 -38.23 -10.52 -4.88
C GLY A 54 -38.32 -11.77 -4.00
N GLY A 55 -37.24 -12.55 -3.98
CA GLY A 55 -37.16 -13.87 -3.32
C GLY A 55 -36.74 -14.98 -4.30
N PRO A 56 -36.48 -16.24 -3.89
CA PRO A 56 -36.47 -16.80 -2.53
C PRO A 56 -35.16 -16.63 -1.75
N GLY A 57 -34.28 -15.72 -2.18
CA GLY A 57 -32.89 -15.78 -1.74
C GLY A 57 -32.09 -16.89 -2.46
N GLY A 58 -32.39 -17.12 -3.74
CA GLY A 58 -31.64 -18.01 -4.62
C GLY A 58 -31.33 -17.37 -5.99
N SER A 59 -30.09 -16.92 -6.16
CA SER A 59 -29.36 -16.50 -7.38
C SER A 59 -30.11 -15.73 -8.48
N CYS A 60 -30.26 -14.41 -8.28
CA CYS A 60 -29.82 -13.31 -9.15
C CYS A 60 -30.42 -12.00 -8.59
N VAL A 61 -29.95 -11.59 -7.41
CA VAL A 61 -30.51 -10.46 -6.64
C VAL A 61 -29.37 -9.56 -6.16
N ARG A 62 -29.69 -8.27 -5.97
CA ARG A 62 -28.88 -7.30 -5.23
C ARG A 62 -28.48 -7.90 -3.88
N LEU A 63 -27.18 -8.15 -3.70
CA LEU A 63 -26.59 -8.56 -2.43
C LEU A 63 -26.04 -7.32 -1.73
N ASP A 64 -26.74 -6.83 -0.71
CA ASP A 64 -26.42 -5.56 -0.04
C ASP A 64 -25.28 -5.67 0.96
N PHE A 65 -25.19 -6.82 1.62
CA PHE A 65 -24.07 -7.17 2.49
C PHE A 65 -23.87 -8.68 2.51
N ILE A 66 -22.71 -9.11 3.00
CA ILE A 66 -22.35 -10.50 3.25
C ILE A 66 -22.10 -10.61 4.75
N SER A 67 -22.82 -11.47 5.45
CA SER A 67 -22.50 -11.85 6.83
C SER A 67 -21.92 -13.26 6.88
N PHE A 68 -20.99 -13.48 7.80
CA PHE A 68 -20.44 -14.79 8.12
C PHE A 68 -20.07 -14.85 9.60
N HIS A 69 -19.88 -16.06 10.14
CA HIS A 69 -19.50 -16.25 11.54
C HIS A 69 -18.10 -16.83 11.64
N LYS A 70 -17.12 -16.01 12.04
CA LYS A 70 -15.75 -16.44 12.35
C LYS A 70 -15.44 -16.22 13.82
N LYS A 71 -14.95 -17.25 14.49
CA LYS A 71 -14.75 -17.26 15.96
C LYS A 71 -13.30 -17.59 16.28
N GLY A 72 -12.82 -17.10 17.41
CA GLY A 72 -11.38 -17.05 17.69
C GLY A 72 -10.72 -18.35 18.16
N ASN A 73 -11.48 -19.40 18.48
CA ASN A 73 -10.95 -20.62 19.10
C ASN A 73 -10.02 -20.33 20.32
N ALA A 74 -10.44 -19.42 21.19
CA ALA A 74 -9.68 -18.84 22.32
C ALA A 74 -8.47 -17.97 21.93
N SER A 75 -8.31 -17.62 20.66
CA SER A 75 -7.35 -16.64 20.14
C SER A 75 -8.07 -15.41 19.61
N THR A 76 -7.62 -14.22 19.98
CA THR A 76 -8.21 -12.95 19.50
C THR A 76 -7.84 -12.64 18.04
N ASN A 77 -6.66 -13.05 17.60
CA ASN A 77 -6.18 -12.77 16.24
C ASN A 77 -6.82 -13.69 15.19
N LEU A 78 -7.21 -14.92 15.58
CA LEU A 78 -7.69 -15.92 14.64
C LEU A 78 -9.02 -15.51 13.98
N ILE A 79 -9.84 -14.70 14.67
CA ILE A 79 -11.07 -14.15 14.10
C ILE A 79 -10.74 -13.40 12.82
N LEU A 80 -9.86 -12.40 12.91
CA LEU A 80 -9.49 -11.54 11.80
C LEU A 80 -8.79 -12.31 10.67
N ASP A 81 -7.92 -13.27 11.00
CA ASP A 81 -7.25 -14.12 10.00
C ASP A 81 -8.28 -14.93 9.17
N GLU A 82 -9.26 -15.57 9.84
CA GLU A 82 -10.30 -16.36 9.16
C GLU A 82 -11.28 -15.48 8.37
N GLU A 83 -11.56 -14.27 8.83
CA GLU A 83 -12.36 -13.29 8.10
C GLU A 83 -11.65 -12.88 6.80
N ILE A 84 -10.36 -12.55 6.87
CA ILE A 84 -9.57 -12.16 5.70
C ILE A 84 -9.54 -13.29 4.68
N GLU A 85 -9.26 -14.53 5.10
CA GLU A 85 -9.26 -15.69 4.21
C GLU A 85 -10.61 -15.85 3.51
N THR A 86 -11.70 -15.62 4.24
CA THR A 86 -13.07 -15.69 3.71
C THR A 86 -13.34 -14.56 2.72
N ILE A 87 -12.91 -13.34 3.02
CA ILE A 87 -13.03 -12.17 2.14
C ILE A 87 -12.20 -12.37 0.87
N GLU A 88 -10.97 -12.86 0.98
CA GLU A 88 -10.10 -13.16 -0.16
C GLU A 88 -10.72 -14.21 -1.09
N TYR A 89 -11.30 -15.26 -0.51
CA TYR A 89 -12.07 -16.26 -1.25
C TYR A 89 -13.25 -15.62 -2.00
N ILE A 90 -14.05 -14.78 -1.32
CA ILE A 90 -15.20 -14.10 -1.90
C ILE A 90 -14.78 -13.20 -3.06
N VAL A 91 -13.79 -12.32 -2.85
CA VAL A 91 -13.33 -11.37 -3.88
C VAL A 91 -12.72 -12.10 -5.08
N SER A 92 -12.03 -13.23 -4.85
CA SER A 92 -11.41 -14.01 -5.92
C SER A 92 -12.42 -14.77 -6.79
N ASN A 93 -13.48 -15.33 -6.18
CA ASN A 93 -14.48 -16.13 -6.89
C ASN A 93 -15.67 -15.30 -7.38
N PHE A 94 -15.95 -14.16 -6.73
CA PHE A 94 -17.09 -13.29 -7.02
C PHE A 94 -16.67 -11.81 -7.10
N PRO A 95 -15.94 -11.40 -8.16
CA PRO A 95 -15.42 -10.03 -8.28
C PRO A 95 -16.48 -8.92 -8.27
N SER A 96 -17.73 -9.24 -8.66
CA SER A 96 -18.86 -8.32 -8.60
C SER A 96 -19.23 -7.89 -7.17
N LEU A 97 -18.80 -8.65 -6.16
CA LEU A 97 -19.13 -8.43 -4.75
C LEU A 97 -18.09 -7.61 -4.00
N ILE A 98 -17.04 -7.11 -4.67
CA ILE A 98 -15.91 -6.41 -4.04
C ILE A 98 -16.30 -5.18 -3.18
N ASN A 99 -17.42 -4.53 -3.50
CA ASN A 99 -17.92 -3.36 -2.77
C ASN A 99 -19.08 -3.68 -1.81
N THR A 100 -19.44 -4.95 -1.68
CA THR A 100 -20.51 -5.41 -0.79
C THR A 100 -20.03 -5.30 0.65
N SER A 101 -20.84 -4.70 1.54
CA SER A 101 -20.46 -4.60 2.96
C SER A 101 -20.33 -5.98 3.58
N ILE A 102 -19.40 -6.15 4.53
CA ILE A 102 -19.13 -7.45 5.14
C ILE A 102 -19.31 -7.33 6.66
N PHE A 103 -19.96 -8.32 7.25
CA PHE A 103 -20.24 -8.37 8.68
C PHE A 103 -19.80 -9.72 9.25
N ASN A 104 -19.11 -9.69 10.40
CA ASN A 104 -19.06 -10.83 11.29
C ASN A 104 -19.97 -10.56 12.49
N ASP A 105 -21.20 -11.02 12.37
CA ASP A 105 -22.27 -10.80 13.36
C ASP A 105 -22.19 -11.77 14.55
N GLU A 106 -21.22 -12.69 14.57
CA GLU A 106 -20.91 -13.53 15.73
C GLU A 106 -19.40 -13.74 15.96
N ALA A 107 -18.64 -12.64 16.03
CA ALA A 107 -17.19 -12.58 16.21
C ALA A 107 -16.70 -12.92 17.65
N ASP A 108 -17.12 -14.07 18.20
CA ASP A 108 -16.78 -14.47 19.56
C ASP A 108 -15.34 -15.00 19.71
N PRO A 109 -14.65 -14.74 20.83
CA PRO A 109 -13.35 -15.36 21.09
C PRO A 109 -13.39 -16.89 21.11
N LEU A 110 -14.51 -17.52 21.50
CA LEU A 110 -14.66 -18.97 21.55
C LEU A 110 -16.12 -19.37 21.33
N LYS A 111 -16.32 -20.42 20.50
CA LYS A 111 -17.64 -21.04 20.28
C LYS A 111 -18.24 -21.66 21.55
N ASN A 112 -19.52 -22.02 21.49
CA ASN A 112 -20.29 -22.62 22.58
C ASN A 112 -20.38 -21.70 23.81
N TRP A 113 -21.35 -20.79 23.79
CA TRP A 113 -21.59 -19.83 24.86
C TRP A 113 -21.84 -20.50 26.23
N SER A 114 -22.41 -21.70 26.25
CA SER A 114 -22.72 -22.47 27.46
C SER A 114 -21.51 -23.17 28.10
N PHE A 115 -20.36 -23.23 27.41
CA PHE A 115 -19.16 -23.85 27.97
C PHE A 115 -18.52 -22.95 29.03
N SER A 116 -18.44 -23.43 30.28
CA SER A 116 -17.88 -22.61 31.37
C SER A 116 -16.40 -22.31 31.13
N GLN A 117 -16.03 -21.04 31.24
CA GLN A 117 -14.66 -20.53 31.12
C GLN A 117 -14.45 -19.45 32.17
N TRP A 118 -13.41 -19.57 32.99
CA TRP A 118 -13.15 -18.62 34.07
C TRP A 118 -12.94 -17.19 33.55
N TRP A 119 -12.26 -17.03 32.41
CA TRP A 119 -11.97 -15.72 31.81
C TRP A 119 -13.19 -15.02 31.23
N ARG A 120 -14.33 -15.72 31.04
CA ARG A 120 -15.62 -15.10 30.67
C ARG A 120 -16.23 -14.30 31.82
N ALA A 121 -15.82 -14.56 33.06
CA ALA A 121 -16.44 -14.00 34.27
C ALA A 121 -15.77 -12.71 34.78
N ASP A 122 -14.58 -12.36 34.26
CA ASP A 122 -13.81 -11.21 34.73
C ASP A 122 -13.42 -10.25 33.59
N SER A 123 -12.58 -9.25 33.91
CA SER A 123 -12.15 -8.22 32.97
C SER A 123 -11.28 -8.75 31.81
N THR A 124 -10.84 -10.00 31.86
CA THR A 124 -10.10 -10.64 30.77
C THR A 124 -10.96 -10.71 29.50
N TYR A 125 -12.22 -11.14 29.60
CA TYR A 125 -13.11 -11.16 28.43
C TYR A 125 -13.42 -9.76 27.90
N ALA A 126 -13.64 -8.79 28.78
CA ALA A 126 -13.81 -7.40 28.38
C ALA A 126 -12.58 -6.86 27.61
N ALA A 127 -11.38 -7.15 28.09
CA ALA A 127 -10.14 -6.77 27.41
C ALA A 127 -9.97 -7.48 26.05
N MET A 128 -10.39 -8.75 25.94
CA MET A 128 -10.38 -9.49 24.69
C MET A 128 -11.35 -8.90 23.65
N VAL A 129 -12.56 -8.50 24.06
CA VAL A 129 -13.53 -7.84 23.17
C VAL A 129 -12.99 -6.51 22.66
N VAL A 130 -12.45 -5.67 23.55
CA VAL A 130 -11.82 -4.40 23.14
C VAL A 130 -10.65 -4.66 22.20
N LYS A 131 -9.79 -5.65 22.49
CA LYS A 131 -8.69 -6.02 21.60
C LYS A 131 -9.19 -6.42 20.21
N ILE A 132 -10.19 -7.29 20.10
CA ILE A 132 -10.75 -7.71 18.81
C ILE A 132 -11.23 -6.50 18.01
N ILE A 133 -11.98 -5.58 18.64
CA ILE A 133 -12.45 -4.35 17.98
C ILE A 133 -11.27 -3.49 17.52
N LEU A 134 -10.26 -3.30 18.38
CA LEU A 134 -9.07 -2.52 18.03
C LEU A 134 -8.29 -3.18 16.89
N ASP A 135 -8.15 -4.50 16.88
CA ASP A 135 -7.52 -5.24 15.79
C ASP A 135 -8.25 -4.93 14.47
N HIS A 136 -9.59 -5.00 14.42
CA HIS A 136 -10.37 -4.67 13.21
C HIS A 136 -10.26 -3.20 12.79
N ILE A 137 -10.25 -2.27 13.74
CA ILE A 137 -10.11 -0.83 13.46
C ILE A 137 -8.71 -0.48 12.94
N TYR A 138 -7.68 -1.13 13.49
CA TYR A 138 -6.28 -0.80 13.22
C TYR A 138 -5.60 -1.69 12.18
N PHE A 139 -6.24 -2.78 11.75
CA PHE A 139 -5.67 -3.71 10.78
C PHE A 139 -5.37 -3.08 9.42
N TYR A 140 -6.19 -2.12 8.99
CA TYR A 140 -6.19 -1.65 7.59
C TYR A 140 -5.13 -0.61 7.24
N TYR A 141 -4.25 -0.20 8.16
CA TYR A 141 -3.27 0.85 7.86
C TYR A 141 -2.35 0.51 6.68
N PHE A 142 -1.86 -0.73 6.62
CA PHE A 142 -0.91 -1.18 5.59
C PHE A 142 -1.51 -2.19 4.60
N THR A 143 -2.58 -2.90 4.97
CA THR A 143 -3.11 -4.05 4.23
C THR A 143 -4.08 -3.68 3.10
N GLU A 144 -4.59 -2.45 3.07
CA GLU A 144 -5.43 -1.96 1.97
C GLU A 144 -4.68 -1.85 0.63
N ARG A 145 -5.39 -1.78 -0.50
CA ARG A 145 -4.81 -1.53 -1.84
C ARG A 145 -4.46 -0.06 -2.07
N THR A 146 -3.58 0.48 -1.24
CA THR A 146 -3.14 1.87 -1.25
C THR A 146 -1.64 2.01 -1.53
N LEU A 147 -1.21 3.17 -2.05
CA LEU A 147 0.21 3.50 -2.23
C LEU A 147 0.88 3.92 -0.91
N LEU A 148 0.09 4.47 0.02
CA LEU A 148 0.53 5.02 1.29
C LEU A 148 -0.32 4.40 2.41
N ALA A 149 0.30 4.08 3.53
CA ALA A 149 -0.40 3.80 4.78
C ALA A 149 -0.75 5.13 5.46
N ARG A 150 -2.03 5.31 5.81
CA ARG A 150 -2.57 6.56 6.37
C ARG A 150 -2.84 6.39 7.86
N PHE A 151 -2.17 7.18 8.70
CA PHE A 151 -2.38 7.21 10.14
C PHE A 151 -3.14 8.48 10.54
N GLN A 152 -4.31 8.32 11.15
CA GLN A 152 -5.08 9.42 11.75
C GLN A 152 -4.72 9.51 13.24
N VAL A 153 -3.94 10.52 13.60
CA VAL A 153 -3.37 10.69 14.95
C VAL A 153 -4.30 11.56 15.79
N ASN A 154 -5.25 10.91 16.45
CA ASN A 154 -6.35 11.55 17.17
C ASN A 154 -6.04 11.83 18.66
N ASN A 155 -4.88 11.40 19.15
CA ASN A 155 -4.44 11.65 20.53
C ASN A 155 -3.65 12.97 20.70
N THR A 156 -3.79 13.90 19.74
CA THR A 156 -3.09 15.19 19.74
C THR A 156 -4.09 16.32 19.50
N SER A 157 -3.74 17.55 19.89
CA SER A 157 -4.58 18.73 19.63
C SER A 157 -3.78 19.79 18.87
N PRO A 158 -4.12 20.08 17.60
CA PRO A 158 -5.19 19.46 16.80
C PRO A 158 -4.90 18.00 16.43
N ASN A 159 -5.91 17.25 15.98
CA ASN A 159 -5.67 15.95 15.34
C ASN A 159 -4.91 16.16 14.04
N TYR A 160 -4.08 15.20 13.64
CA TYR A 160 -3.38 15.25 12.35
C TYR A 160 -3.35 13.92 11.61
N VAL A 161 -2.94 13.97 10.35
CA VAL A 161 -2.80 12.78 9.50
C VAL A 161 -1.35 12.67 9.04
N GLU A 162 -0.80 11.47 9.09
CA GLU A 162 0.55 11.18 8.62
C GLU A 162 0.56 9.98 7.67
N PHE A 163 1.44 10.04 6.67
CA PHE A 163 1.54 9.03 5.63
C PHE A 163 2.88 8.31 5.64
N VAL A 164 2.85 7.00 5.51
CA VAL A 164 4.03 6.15 5.32
C VAL A 164 3.96 5.52 3.93
N ARG A 165 4.99 5.73 3.10
CA ARG A 165 5.06 5.10 1.78
C ARG A 165 5.14 3.59 1.90
N LYS A 166 4.33 2.89 1.10
CA LYS A 166 4.38 1.44 0.99
C LYS A 166 5.37 1.04 -0.12
N PRO A 167 5.87 -0.22 -0.11
CA PRO A 167 6.84 -0.68 -1.12
C PRO A 167 6.38 -0.49 -2.57
N VAL A 168 5.08 -0.60 -2.83
CA VAL A 168 4.48 -0.34 -4.16
C VAL A 168 4.75 1.09 -4.66
N TYR A 169 4.74 2.10 -3.77
CA TYR A 169 5.11 3.47 -4.15
C TYR A 169 6.57 3.52 -4.62
N ALA A 170 7.46 2.78 -3.95
CA ALA A 170 8.86 2.72 -4.35
C ALA A 170 9.05 2.00 -5.70
N ALA A 171 8.21 0.99 -6.00
CA ALA A 171 8.22 0.30 -7.29
C ALA A 171 7.91 1.24 -8.46
N PHE A 172 6.93 2.13 -8.32
CA PHE A 172 6.68 3.19 -9.31
C PHE A 172 7.88 4.12 -9.48
N GLY A 173 8.62 4.41 -8.40
CA GLY A 173 9.86 5.16 -8.46
C GLY A 173 10.96 4.46 -9.29
N LEU A 174 11.04 3.13 -9.24
CA LEU A 174 11.96 2.33 -10.07
C LEU A 174 11.51 2.27 -11.53
N LEU A 175 10.21 2.09 -11.78
CA LEU A 175 9.64 2.08 -13.13
C LEU A 175 9.89 3.42 -13.85
N ASN A 176 9.81 4.54 -13.12
CA ASN A 176 10.12 5.87 -13.66
C ASN A 176 11.61 6.07 -14.01
N LYS A 177 12.49 5.07 -13.78
CA LYS A 177 13.87 5.09 -14.27
C LYS A 177 14.03 4.43 -15.64
N LEU A 178 13.03 3.71 -16.13
CA LEU A 178 13.09 3.09 -17.45
C LEU A 178 13.19 4.15 -18.56
N CYS A 179 13.92 3.79 -19.61
CA CYS A 179 14.19 4.64 -20.76
C CYS A 179 13.30 4.26 -21.96
N PRO A 180 13.18 5.13 -23.00
CA PRO A 180 12.30 4.87 -24.14
C PRO A 180 12.69 3.67 -25.03
N ASN A 181 13.97 3.29 -25.11
CA ASN A 181 14.41 2.21 -25.99
C ASN A 181 14.56 0.91 -25.20
N VAL A 182 13.84 -0.15 -25.58
CA VAL A 182 13.95 -1.48 -24.96
C VAL A 182 15.15 -2.23 -25.54
N LEU A 183 15.91 -2.90 -24.68
CA LEU A 183 17.04 -3.76 -25.04
C LEU A 183 16.61 -5.24 -25.00
N SER A 184 17.26 -6.07 -25.82
CA SER A 184 17.10 -7.53 -25.75
C SER A 184 17.70 -8.07 -24.45
N VAL A 185 16.97 -8.96 -23.77
CA VAL A 185 17.40 -9.62 -22.53
C VAL A 185 17.37 -11.12 -22.73
N ASN A 186 18.53 -11.76 -22.59
CA ASN A 186 18.65 -13.22 -22.58
C ASN A 186 18.93 -13.67 -21.15
N LEU A 187 18.02 -14.46 -20.57
CA LEU A 187 18.22 -15.06 -19.26
C LEU A 187 18.50 -16.55 -19.37
N THR A 188 19.50 -17.01 -18.64
CA THR A 188 19.85 -18.42 -18.52
C THR A 188 19.92 -18.84 -17.05
N SER A 189 19.64 -20.12 -16.79
CA SER A 189 19.91 -20.79 -15.52
C SER A 189 21.01 -21.83 -15.77
N GLY A 190 22.25 -21.47 -15.48
CA GLY A 190 23.41 -22.17 -16.04
C GLY A 190 23.48 -21.94 -17.54
N ASP A 191 23.65 -23.01 -18.33
CA ASP A 191 23.76 -22.96 -19.80
C ASP A 191 22.41 -23.05 -20.52
N GLN A 192 21.30 -23.21 -19.78
CA GLN A 192 19.98 -23.40 -20.35
C GLN A 192 19.15 -22.12 -20.29
N PRO A 193 18.35 -21.79 -21.31
CA PRO A 193 17.39 -20.69 -21.25
C PRO A 193 16.47 -20.83 -20.03
N LEU A 194 16.21 -19.70 -19.36
CA LEU A 194 15.35 -19.71 -18.17
C LEU A 194 13.90 -20.01 -18.57
N LYS A 195 13.43 -21.23 -18.26
CA LYS A 195 12.08 -21.71 -18.61
C LYS A 195 10.94 -20.98 -17.88
N ASN A 196 11.22 -20.41 -16.70
CA ASN A 196 10.22 -19.75 -15.84
C ASN A 196 10.12 -18.22 -16.08
N TRP A 197 10.57 -17.75 -17.25
CA TRP A 197 10.49 -16.34 -17.64
C TRP A 197 9.04 -15.83 -17.59
N GLY A 198 8.83 -14.69 -16.93
CA GLY A 198 7.52 -14.04 -16.78
C GLY A 198 6.62 -14.68 -15.70
N GLN A 199 6.97 -15.85 -15.17
CA GLN A 199 6.18 -16.54 -14.14
C GLN A 199 6.65 -16.24 -12.71
N GLU A 200 7.95 -16.31 -12.45
CA GLU A 200 8.51 -16.02 -11.11
C GLU A 200 9.68 -15.03 -11.17
N PHE A 201 10.29 -14.90 -12.35
CA PHE A 201 11.37 -13.98 -12.61
C PHE A 201 11.11 -13.24 -13.93
N GLY A 202 11.39 -11.95 -13.92
CA GLY A 202 11.32 -11.09 -15.10
C GLY A 202 12.42 -10.03 -15.08
N ALA A 203 12.80 -9.57 -16.26
CA ALA A 203 13.74 -8.47 -16.40
C ALA A 203 13.29 -7.54 -17.53
N ILE A 204 13.51 -6.24 -17.35
CA ILE A 204 13.32 -5.24 -18.39
C ILE A 204 14.61 -4.44 -18.47
N ALA A 205 15.25 -4.40 -19.64
CA ALA A 205 16.40 -3.57 -19.89
C ALA A 205 16.05 -2.47 -20.89
N THR A 206 16.48 -1.25 -20.60
CA THR A 206 16.21 -0.07 -21.44
C THR A 206 17.45 0.81 -21.58
N HIS A 207 17.50 1.59 -22.66
CA HIS A 207 18.59 2.51 -23.00
C HIS A 207 18.06 3.93 -23.25
N CYS A 208 18.66 4.91 -22.57
CA CYS A 208 18.33 6.32 -22.65
C CYS A 208 19.09 7.01 -23.78
N VAL A 209 18.54 8.12 -24.30
CA VAL A 209 19.23 8.95 -25.31
C VAL A 209 20.56 9.51 -24.78
N SER A 210 20.67 9.75 -23.47
CA SER A 210 21.92 10.11 -22.78
C SER A 210 23.01 9.05 -22.86
N GLY A 211 22.63 7.81 -23.21
CA GLY A 211 23.47 6.63 -23.22
C GLY A 211 23.21 5.69 -22.04
N ASP A 212 22.54 6.15 -20.99
CA ASP A 212 22.37 5.34 -19.76
C ASP A 212 21.61 4.04 -20.02
N VAL A 213 21.95 2.99 -19.29
CA VAL A 213 21.27 1.71 -19.35
C VAL A 213 20.62 1.45 -18.00
N VAL A 214 19.34 1.08 -18.01
CA VAL A 214 18.56 0.77 -16.82
C VAL A 214 18.01 -0.64 -16.95
N ILE A 215 18.31 -1.48 -15.95
CA ILE A 215 17.87 -2.86 -15.90
C ILE A 215 17.03 -3.03 -14.63
N LEU A 216 15.76 -3.39 -14.81
CA LEU A 216 14.84 -3.71 -13.74
C LEU A 216 14.69 -5.23 -13.67
N PHE A 217 15.03 -5.80 -12.53
CA PHE A 217 14.75 -7.19 -12.21
C PHE A 217 13.53 -7.28 -11.31
N VAL A 218 12.66 -8.25 -11.57
CA VAL A 218 11.50 -8.56 -10.75
C VAL A 218 11.57 -10.04 -10.42
N GLN A 219 11.48 -10.34 -9.13
CA GLN A 219 11.27 -11.67 -8.63
C GLN A 219 9.99 -11.66 -7.80
N TYR A 220 9.06 -12.54 -8.14
CA TYR A 220 7.81 -12.73 -7.40
C TYR A 220 7.48 -14.21 -7.35
N ARG A 221 6.69 -14.63 -6.36
CA ARG A 221 6.21 -16.02 -6.26
C ARG A 221 4.69 -16.03 -6.23
N ARG A 222 4.09 -17.05 -6.85
CA ARG A 222 2.65 -17.31 -6.80
C ARG A 222 2.17 -17.93 -5.48
N HIS A 223 3.06 -18.59 -4.71
CA HIS A 223 2.70 -19.27 -3.46
C HIS A 223 3.72 -19.01 -2.33
N PHE A 224 3.22 -18.83 -1.10
CA PHE A 224 3.96 -18.47 0.13
C PHE A 224 4.84 -19.60 0.72
N SER A 225 5.62 -20.34 -0.08
CA SER A 225 6.55 -21.35 0.42
C SER A 225 7.96 -20.78 0.70
N LYS A 226 8.69 -21.42 1.64
CA LYS A 226 9.98 -20.98 2.21
C LYS A 226 10.97 -20.39 1.19
N TRP A 227 11.64 -19.32 1.61
CA TRP A 227 12.73 -18.66 0.88
C TRP A 227 13.85 -19.65 0.56
N ASN A 228 14.12 -19.85 -0.73
CA ASN A 228 15.43 -20.35 -1.17
C ASN A 228 16.16 -19.15 -1.75
N SER A 229 17.30 -18.76 -1.16
CA SER A 229 18.11 -17.67 -1.67
C SER A 229 18.57 -18.00 -3.09
N CYS A 230 18.14 -17.22 -4.08
CA CYS A 230 18.61 -17.35 -5.46
C CYS A 230 19.69 -16.28 -5.71
N SER A 231 20.90 -16.71 -6.05
CA SER A 231 21.97 -15.82 -6.49
C SER A 231 22.04 -15.84 -8.01
N GLY A 232 21.87 -14.68 -8.65
CA GLY A 232 21.99 -14.50 -10.09
C GLY A 232 23.25 -13.72 -10.44
N ARG A 233 23.94 -14.13 -11.52
CA ARG A 233 25.02 -13.36 -12.13
C ARG A 233 24.48 -12.68 -13.38
N CYS A 234 24.59 -11.37 -13.46
CA CYS A 234 24.20 -10.60 -14.65
C CYS A 234 25.47 -10.22 -15.42
N GLU A 235 25.56 -10.69 -16.66
CA GLU A 235 26.59 -10.26 -17.61
C GLU A 235 25.92 -9.41 -18.67
N PHE A 236 26.55 -8.29 -19.02
CA PHE A 236 26.03 -7.36 -20.02
C PHE A 236 27.16 -6.93 -20.95
N GLU A 237 26.90 -7.00 -22.24
CA GLU A 237 27.81 -6.47 -23.25
C GLU A 237 27.36 -5.06 -23.61
N ILE A 238 28.07 -4.04 -23.11
CA ILE A 238 27.82 -2.66 -23.53
C ILE A 238 28.39 -2.51 -24.95
N PRO A 239 27.58 -2.15 -25.96
CA PRO A 239 28.09 -1.89 -27.31
C PRO A 239 29.26 -0.91 -27.24
N LYS A 240 30.37 -1.19 -27.96
CA LYS A 240 31.63 -0.42 -27.94
C LYS A 240 31.36 1.09 -27.92
N ARG A 241 31.31 1.68 -26.73
CA ARG A 241 31.25 3.14 -26.54
C ARG A 241 32.58 3.71 -26.98
N LYS A 242 32.56 4.95 -27.51
CA LYS A 242 33.78 5.73 -27.79
C LYS A 242 34.73 5.59 -26.60
N LYS A 243 35.95 5.10 -26.86
CA LYS A 243 36.94 4.51 -25.94
C LYS A 243 37.32 5.27 -24.64
N ASN A 244 36.66 6.36 -24.24
CA ASN A 244 37.12 7.28 -23.18
C ASN A 244 36.00 7.80 -22.24
N ARG A 245 34.95 7.02 -21.89
CA ARG A 245 33.95 7.46 -20.90
C ARG A 245 33.94 6.56 -19.66
N ALA A 246 34.15 7.16 -18.48
CA ALA A 246 34.02 6.50 -17.18
C ALA A 246 32.59 5.98 -16.98
N VAL A 247 32.45 4.77 -16.45
CA VAL A 247 31.15 4.13 -16.19
C VAL A 247 30.98 3.93 -14.69
N ARG A 248 29.80 4.27 -14.19
CA ARG A 248 29.33 3.94 -12.83
C ARG A 248 27.99 3.23 -12.93
N TRP A 249 27.69 2.45 -11.90
CA TRP A 249 26.40 1.79 -11.76
C TRP A 249 25.95 1.88 -10.29
N ALA A 250 24.64 1.72 -10.08
CA ALA A 250 24.02 1.67 -8.77
C ALA A 250 22.91 0.61 -8.78
N ILE A 251 22.70 -0.05 -7.65
CA ILE A 251 21.60 -0.99 -7.43
C ILE A 251 20.55 -0.32 -6.55
N LEU A 252 19.29 -0.40 -6.97
CA LEU A 252 18.14 0.01 -6.17
C LEU A 252 17.30 -1.24 -5.90
N GLU A 253 17.14 -1.60 -4.63
CA GLU A 253 16.52 -2.86 -4.22
C GLU A 253 15.26 -2.63 -3.37
N ILE A 254 14.17 -3.31 -3.72
CA ILE A 254 12.95 -3.40 -2.90
C ILE A 254 12.78 -4.86 -2.47
N ASN A 255 12.75 -5.10 -1.16
CA ASN A 255 12.47 -6.42 -0.60
C ASN A 255 11.88 -6.31 0.82
N ASN A 256 11.42 -7.44 1.36
CA ASN A 256 10.77 -7.51 2.67
C ASN A 256 11.71 -7.30 3.87
N VAL A 257 13.02 -7.22 3.66
CA VAL A 257 14.05 -7.04 4.70
C VAL A 257 14.52 -5.57 4.78
N LYS A 258 14.84 -4.98 3.62
CA LYS A 258 15.44 -3.64 3.49
C LYS A 258 14.41 -2.53 3.36
N SER A 259 13.24 -2.79 2.77
CA SER A 259 12.25 -1.76 2.43
C SER A 259 10.84 -2.15 2.87
N ASN A 260 10.69 -2.61 4.12
CA ASN A 260 9.42 -3.05 4.68
C ASN A 260 9.02 -2.21 5.91
N PRO A 261 8.30 -1.09 5.71
CA PRO A 261 7.83 -0.26 6.81
C PRO A 261 6.72 -0.94 7.63
N TYR A 262 5.96 -1.87 7.04
CA TYR A 262 4.95 -2.67 7.75
C TYR A 262 5.60 -3.54 8.83
N LEU A 263 6.66 -4.28 8.50
CA LEU A 263 7.40 -5.09 9.47
C LEU A 263 8.02 -4.23 10.60
N VAL A 264 8.39 -2.97 10.33
CA VAL A 264 8.82 -2.05 11.39
C VAL A 264 7.66 -1.69 12.31
N TRP A 265 6.49 -1.37 11.74
CA TRP A 265 5.28 -1.07 12.51
C TRP A 265 4.81 -2.25 13.35
N GLU A 266 4.82 -3.45 12.78
CA GLU A 266 4.51 -4.72 13.45
C GLU A 266 5.44 -4.97 14.64
N ASN A 267 6.76 -4.84 14.44
CA ASN A 267 7.76 -4.97 15.50
C ASN A 267 7.66 -3.91 16.60
N LEU A 268 7.00 -2.78 16.33
CA LEU A 268 6.72 -1.74 17.33
C LEU A 268 5.44 -2.04 18.13
N GLY A 269 4.79 -3.17 17.90
CA GLY A 269 3.53 -3.54 18.54
C GLY A 269 2.29 -2.91 17.88
N MET A 270 2.40 -2.57 16.59
CA MET A 270 1.31 -2.04 15.77
C MET A 270 0.58 -0.83 16.40
N PRO A 271 1.30 0.21 16.86
CA PRO A 271 0.68 1.33 17.55
C PRO A 271 -0.31 2.04 16.62
N SER A 272 -1.51 2.29 17.14
CA SER A 272 -2.58 3.05 16.46
C SER A 272 -2.22 4.52 16.26
N TYR A 273 -1.46 5.08 17.21
CA TYR A 273 -0.98 6.46 17.20
C TYR A 273 0.54 6.49 17.36
N PRO A 274 1.30 6.14 16.30
CA PRO A 274 2.75 6.16 16.38
C PRO A 274 3.26 7.56 16.75
N SER A 275 4.22 7.61 17.65
CA SER A 275 5.02 8.80 17.94
C SER A 275 5.83 9.22 16.71
N ILE A 276 6.33 10.45 16.74
CA ILE A 276 7.22 10.96 15.68
C ILE A 276 8.49 10.10 15.56
N GLU A 277 8.93 9.50 16.66
CA GLU A 277 10.05 8.55 16.70
C GLU A 277 9.76 7.27 15.93
N GLU A 278 8.59 6.68 16.18
CA GLU A 278 8.13 5.48 15.50
C GLU A 278 7.85 5.76 14.02
N PHE A 279 7.24 6.90 13.69
CA PHE A 279 7.15 7.37 12.31
C PHE A 279 8.52 7.46 11.66
N SER A 280 9.51 8.07 12.32
CA SER A 280 10.89 8.14 11.81
C SER A 280 11.50 6.77 11.55
N LEU A 281 11.22 5.77 12.39
CA LEU A 281 11.68 4.38 12.18
C LEU A 281 11.03 3.74 10.95
N MET A 282 9.69 3.77 10.86
CA MET A 282 8.96 3.26 9.69
C MET A 282 9.41 3.98 8.41
N LYS A 283 9.54 5.31 8.51
CA LYS A 283 9.88 6.20 7.41
C LYS A 283 11.30 6.01 6.86
N ARG A 284 12.21 5.37 7.61
CA ARG A 284 13.55 4.96 7.14
C ARG A 284 13.52 3.73 6.23
N LYS A 285 12.43 2.95 6.24
CA LYS A 285 12.25 1.75 5.42
C LYS A 285 11.31 1.98 4.23
N ARG A 286 10.98 3.24 3.90
CA ARG A 286 10.03 3.67 2.85
C ARG A 286 10.46 3.42 1.39
N GLY A 287 11.67 2.93 1.12
CA GLY A 287 12.10 2.79 -0.27
C GLY A 287 13.50 2.21 -0.46
N ALA A 288 13.77 1.94 -1.74
CA ALA A 288 14.91 1.21 -2.25
C ALA A 288 16.22 1.95 -2.06
N MET A 289 17.08 1.52 -1.13
CA MET A 289 18.51 1.76 -1.32
C MET A 289 19.42 0.93 -0.40
N ASP A 290 20.31 0.19 -1.06
CA ASP A 290 21.62 -0.21 -0.60
C ASP A 290 22.58 0.07 -1.76
N GLU A 291 23.50 1.01 -1.58
CA GLU A 291 24.42 1.43 -2.64
C GLU A 291 25.73 0.63 -2.54
N ARG A 292 26.04 -0.13 -3.60
CA ARG A 292 27.42 -0.49 -3.94
C ARG A 292 27.80 0.24 -5.22
N THR A 293 28.45 1.39 -5.12
CA THR A 293 29.13 1.99 -6.29
C THR A 293 30.50 1.35 -6.45
N MET A 294 30.69 0.55 -7.50
CA MET A 294 32.05 0.23 -7.98
C MET A 294 32.41 1.21 -9.10
N GLY A 295 33.50 1.95 -8.92
CA GLY A 295 34.04 2.81 -9.98
C GLY A 295 34.87 2.00 -10.97
N LEU A 296 34.55 2.09 -12.26
CA LEU A 296 35.45 1.70 -13.34
C LEU A 296 35.99 2.96 -14.03
N TYR A 297 37.31 3.14 -13.90
CA TYR A 297 38.18 4.13 -14.54
C TYR A 297 37.91 5.62 -14.25
N LYS A 298 38.92 6.29 -13.68
CA LYS A 298 39.02 7.76 -13.60
C LYS A 298 39.70 8.27 -14.87
N ASN A 299 38.95 8.95 -15.72
CA ASN A 299 39.50 10.05 -16.54
C ASN A 299 38.58 11.25 -16.31
N SER A 300 39.06 12.25 -15.58
CA SER A 300 38.30 13.46 -15.27
C SER A 300 38.16 14.30 -16.53
N HIS A 301 36.94 14.44 -17.02
CA HIS A 301 36.58 15.50 -17.95
C HIS A 301 35.48 16.36 -17.33
N ASN A 302 35.55 17.66 -17.57
CA ASN A 302 34.51 18.63 -17.23
C ASN A 302 33.25 18.34 -18.07
N LEU A 303 32.47 17.35 -17.65
CA LEU A 303 31.10 17.18 -18.11
C LEU A 303 30.24 18.19 -17.35
N GLU A 304 29.75 19.22 -18.03
CA GLU A 304 28.74 20.12 -17.48
C GLU A 304 27.45 19.33 -17.24
N PHE A 305 26.93 19.38 -16.02
CA PHE A 305 25.72 18.69 -15.59
C PHE A 305 24.71 19.72 -15.08
N HIS A 306 23.59 19.86 -15.82
CA HIS A 306 22.54 20.81 -15.48
C HIS A 306 21.37 20.08 -14.80
N LEU A 307 21.48 19.88 -13.49
CA LEU A 307 20.39 19.36 -12.66
C LEU A 307 19.75 20.53 -11.90
N ASN A 308 18.60 21.02 -12.37
CA ASN A 308 17.91 22.13 -11.72
C ASN A 308 16.70 21.64 -10.93
N VAL A 309 16.61 22.03 -9.66
CA VAL A 309 15.49 21.76 -8.76
C VAL A 309 14.54 22.95 -8.82
N THR A 310 13.25 22.68 -9.05
CA THR A 310 12.22 23.70 -9.25
C THR A 310 10.95 23.33 -8.48
N ASN A 311 9.99 24.27 -8.35
CA ASN A 311 8.64 24.01 -7.81
C ASN A 311 8.67 23.32 -6.43
N VAL A 312 9.45 23.88 -5.51
CA VAL A 312 9.53 23.38 -4.13
C VAL A 312 8.23 23.69 -3.39
N ARG A 313 7.64 22.68 -2.75
CA ARG A 313 6.37 22.75 -2.04
C ARG A 313 6.52 22.21 -0.64
N PHE A 314 5.83 22.82 0.31
CA PHE A 314 5.79 22.43 1.70
C PHE A 314 4.40 21.94 2.06
N PHE A 315 4.33 20.78 2.70
CA PHE A 315 3.11 20.20 3.23
C PHE A 315 3.34 19.85 4.70
N GLN A 316 2.81 20.69 5.58
CA GLN A 316 2.93 20.51 7.03
C GLN A 316 1.85 19.55 7.51
N THR A 317 2.27 18.42 8.07
CA THR A 317 1.34 17.46 8.68
C THR A 317 1.12 17.74 10.16
N TRP A 318 2.15 18.23 10.87
CA TRP A 318 2.10 18.50 12.30
C TRP A 318 3.00 19.69 12.67
N ASN A 319 2.88 20.22 13.89
CA ASN A 319 3.67 21.36 14.35
C ASN A 319 5.21 21.15 14.30
N LYS A 320 5.65 19.89 14.19
CA LYS A 320 7.07 19.46 14.19
C LYS A 320 7.45 18.63 12.96
N THR A 321 6.58 18.55 11.96
CA THR A 321 6.82 17.75 10.74
C THR A 321 6.38 18.50 9.49
N VAL A 322 7.22 18.44 8.47
CA VAL A 322 6.93 19.00 7.14
C VAL A 322 7.44 18.05 6.06
N GLU A 323 6.57 17.72 5.11
CA GLU A 323 6.96 17.05 3.87
C GLU A 323 7.31 18.14 2.85
N ILE A 324 8.53 18.07 2.32
CA ILE A 324 9.05 19.01 1.33
C ILE A 324 9.15 18.24 0.02
N SER A 325 8.53 18.72 -1.05
CA SER A 325 8.57 18.09 -2.38
C SER A 325 9.03 19.07 -3.44
N TRP A 326 9.59 18.58 -4.54
CA TRP A 326 10.10 19.40 -5.63
C TRP A 326 9.98 18.69 -6.97
N THR A 327 10.26 19.40 -8.05
CA THR A 327 10.41 18.83 -9.39
C THR A 327 11.86 18.92 -9.85
N ASP A 328 12.35 17.84 -10.44
CA ASP A 328 13.57 17.83 -11.24
C ASP A 328 13.23 17.57 -12.70
N LYS A 329 14.08 18.04 -13.61
CA LYS A 329 14.02 17.59 -15.01
C LYS A 329 14.43 16.12 -15.01
N HIS A 330 13.58 15.23 -15.53
CA HIS A 330 13.80 13.79 -15.60
C HIS A 330 15.26 13.42 -15.88
N ASN A 331 16.00 13.09 -14.82
CA ASN A 331 17.41 12.71 -14.95
C ASN A 331 17.67 11.41 -14.20
N SER A 332 17.99 10.38 -14.98
CA SER A 332 18.39 9.04 -14.52
C SER A 332 19.64 9.09 -13.62
N CYS A 333 20.48 10.12 -13.78
CA CYS A 333 21.81 10.21 -13.18
C CYS A 333 21.90 10.87 -11.79
N VAL A 334 20.78 11.16 -11.11
CA VAL A 334 20.82 11.75 -9.77
C VAL A 334 21.10 10.69 -8.71
N LEU A 335 22.18 10.85 -7.94
CA LEU A 335 22.51 10.02 -6.78
C LEU A 335 21.60 10.31 -5.59
N THR A 336 21.52 11.57 -5.18
CA THR A 336 20.67 12.03 -4.07
C THR A 336 20.35 13.50 -4.20
N TYR A 337 19.44 13.97 -3.37
CA TYR A 337 19.24 15.39 -3.08
C TYR A 337 19.78 15.68 -1.68
N ASN A 338 20.47 16.81 -1.53
CA ASN A 338 20.87 17.33 -0.24
C ASN A 338 19.96 18.51 0.08
N LEU A 339 19.17 18.33 1.14
CA LEU A 339 18.29 19.33 1.70
C LEU A 339 19.06 20.07 2.79
N LEU A 340 19.16 21.39 2.62
CA LEU A 340 19.79 22.32 3.52
C LEU A 340 18.72 23.13 4.26
N HIS A 341 18.97 23.44 5.53
CA HIS A 341 18.08 24.23 6.37
C HIS A 341 18.85 25.18 7.30
N ASN A 342 18.29 26.37 7.54
CA ASN A 342 18.73 27.32 8.56
C ASN A 342 17.56 28.21 9.02
N SER A 343 17.59 28.72 10.25
CA SER A 343 16.63 29.71 10.75
C SER A 343 16.77 31.10 10.10
N HIS A 344 17.96 31.44 9.62
CA HIS A 344 18.32 32.72 9.02
C HIS A 344 18.61 32.58 7.52
N LEU A 345 18.20 33.59 6.76
CA LEU A 345 18.36 33.64 5.30
C LEU A 345 19.82 33.45 4.85
N HIS A 346 20.77 34.04 5.60
CA HIS A 346 22.19 34.07 5.25
C HIS A 346 22.99 32.85 5.76
N GLY A 347 22.34 31.89 6.43
CA GLY A 347 23.00 30.67 6.92
C GLY A 347 23.75 30.85 8.25
N PRO A 348 24.68 29.94 8.61
CA PRO A 348 25.22 28.83 7.81
C PRO A 348 24.26 27.65 7.68
N TYR A 349 23.94 27.23 6.45
CA TYR A 349 23.00 26.14 6.21
C TYR A 349 23.53 24.77 6.62
N ASN A 350 22.70 23.97 7.29
CA ASN A 350 23.01 22.61 7.72
C ASN A 350 22.25 21.59 6.88
N GLN A 351 22.90 20.48 6.55
CA GLN A 351 22.25 19.37 5.85
C GLN A 351 21.31 18.60 6.78
N VAL A 352 20.05 18.48 6.37
CA VAL A 352 18.98 17.82 7.14
C VAL A 352 19.01 16.32 6.91
N ASN A 353 19.11 15.89 5.65
CA ASN A 353 19.09 14.48 5.29
C ASN A 353 20.45 13.82 5.55
N LYS A 354 20.48 12.73 6.34
CA LYS A 354 21.71 11.97 6.62
C LYS A 354 21.93 10.78 5.70
N LYS A 355 20.87 10.29 5.06
CA LYS A 355 20.90 9.16 4.14
C LYS A 355 20.64 9.64 2.72
N ILE A 356 21.22 8.92 1.76
CA ILE A 356 20.98 9.07 0.33
C ILE A 356 19.53 8.66 0.05
N PHE A 357 18.83 9.43 -0.78
CA PHE A 357 17.47 9.12 -1.23
C PHE A 357 17.22 9.67 -2.64
N LYS A 358 16.37 8.97 -3.40
CA LYS A 358 16.11 9.25 -4.83
C LYS A 358 14.82 9.98 -5.11
N PHE A 359 13.88 9.95 -4.17
CA PHE A 359 12.57 10.58 -4.37
C PHE A 359 12.70 12.10 -4.27
N PRO A 360 12.01 12.87 -5.12
CA PRO A 360 12.03 14.32 -5.07
C PRO A 360 11.11 14.85 -3.96
N SER A 361 11.18 14.21 -2.80
CA SER A 361 10.57 14.70 -1.56
C SER A 361 11.30 14.17 -0.34
N TYR A 362 11.23 14.92 0.74
CA TYR A 362 11.84 14.61 2.01
C TYR A 362 10.93 14.99 3.17
N TRP A 363 10.80 14.08 4.13
CA TRP A 363 10.07 14.32 5.38
C TRP A 363 11.02 14.87 6.43
N HIS A 364 10.99 16.18 6.68
CA HIS A 364 11.76 16.80 7.75
C HIS A 364 10.94 16.78 9.05
N THR A 365 11.58 16.34 10.12
CA THR A 365 11.00 16.33 11.45
C THR A 365 12.00 16.78 12.52
N CYS A 366 11.49 17.53 13.50
CA CYS A 366 12.24 17.96 14.69
C CYS A 366 11.57 17.45 15.97
N TYR A 367 12.01 16.30 16.47
CA TYR A 367 11.42 15.65 17.66
C TYR A 367 12.39 15.36 18.81
N LYS A 368 13.72 15.40 18.59
CA LYS A 368 14.72 15.10 19.62
C LYS A 368 15.31 16.35 20.27
N LYS A 369 15.76 16.21 21.53
CA LYS A 369 16.49 17.13 22.45
C LYS A 369 17.72 17.87 21.87
N LYS A 370 17.72 18.25 20.60
CA LYS A 370 18.63 19.26 20.06
C LYS A 370 17.92 20.59 20.21
N ASN A 371 18.40 21.42 21.14
CA ASN A 371 17.81 22.72 21.47
C ASN A 371 17.66 23.68 20.26
N ASN A 372 18.18 23.34 19.07
CA ASN A 372 18.17 24.16 17.87
C ASN A 372 17.51 23.48 16.63
N CYS A 373 16.70 22.44 16.79
CA CYS A 373 15.97 21.85 15.65
C CYS A 373 14.61 22.56 15.48
N ASP A 374 14.47 23.33 14.42
CA ASP A 374 13.21 23.94 14.01
C ASP A 374 12.88 23.49 12.58
N ILE A 375 11.59 23.28 12.29
CA ILE A 375 11.15 23.07 10.91
C ILE A 375 10.93 24.42 10.20
N LYS A 376 10.76 25.53 10.91
CA LYS A 376 10.63 26.87 10.36
C LYS A 376 11.98 27.43 9.94
N GLY A 377 11.96 28.35 8.98
CA GLY A 377 13.16 28.98 8.43
C GLY A 377 13.33 28.71 6.94
N PHE A 378 14.56 28.76 6.47
CA PHE A 378 14.93 28.79 5.07
C PHE A 378 15.46 27.44 4.63
N TYR A 379 14.95 26.96 3.50
CA TYR A 379 15.31 25.71 2.87
C TYR A 379 15.94 25.93 1.52
N LYS A 380 16.87 25.05 1.19
CA LYS A 380 17.58 25.05 -0.08
C LYS A 380 17.94 23.62 -0.46
N ILE A 381 17.85 23.28 -1.73
CA ILE A 381 18.05 21.90 -2.19
C ILE A 381 19.07 21.94 -3.32
N TYR A 382 20.00 20.97 -3.33
CA TYR A 382 20.81 20.71 -4.50
C TYR A 382 20.91 19.20 -4.77
N PRO A 383 20.93 18.79 -6.04
CA PRO A 383 21.14 17.40 -6.41
C PRO A 383 22.63 17.06 -6.43
N VAL A 384 22.95 15.79 -6.18
CA VAL A 384 24.28 15.22 -6.32
C VAL A 384 24.18 14.07 -7.32
N ASP A 385 25.10 13.98 -8.27
CA ASP A 385 25.11 12.91 -9.26
C ASP A 385 25.92 11.69 -8.80
N TYR A 386 25.94 10.63 -9.63
CA TYR A 386 26.71 9.42 -9.33
C TYR A 386 28.22 9.61 -9.26
N TRP A 387 28.76 10.73 -9.73
CA TRP A 387 30.19 11.06 -9.63
C TRP A 387 30.52 11.89 -8.39
N GLY A 388 29.53 12.20 -7.54
CA GLY A 388 29.69 13.04 -6.37
C GLY A 388 29.76 14.54 -6.72
N ARG A 389 29.41 14.92 -7.96
CA ARG A 389 29.38 16.32 -8.37
C ARG A 389 28.09 16.95 -7.87
N ARG A 390 28.23 18.14 -7.30
CA ARG A 390 27.13 18.97 -6.82
C ARG A 390 26.52 19.74 -7.98
N GLY A 391 25.21 19.65 -8.14
CA GLY A 391 24.44 20.48 -9.06
C GLY A 391 24.20 21.89 -8.51
N PRO A 392 23.61 22.79 -9.33
CA PRO A 392 23.21 24.11 -8.87
C PRO A 392 22.19 24.00 -7.73
N ASP A 393 22.24 25.01 -6.91
CA ASP A 393 21.30 25.20 -5.82
C ASP A 393 19.93 25.65 -6.34
N SER A 394 18.86 25.19 -5.68
CA SER A 394 17.53 25.79 -5.83
C SER A 394 17.51 27.22 -5.30
N ASP A 395 16.42 27.94 -5.60
CA ASP A 395 16.06 29.14 -4.85
C ASP A 395 15.96 28.84 -3.34
N ILE A 396 16.07 29.89 -2.54
CA ILE A 396 15.90 29.80 -1.09
C ILE A 396 14.42 29.97 -0.78
N PHE A 397 13.84 29.01 -0.07
CA PHE A 397 12.42 29.00 0.27
C PHE A 397 12.22 29.18 1.77
N HIS A 398 11.41 30.17 2.16
CA HIS A 398 11.08 30.42 3.56
C HIS A 398 9.81 29.67 3.95
N PHE A 399 9.93 28.73 4.89
CA PHE A 399 8.80 28.06 5.54
C PHE A 399 8.52 28.70 6.90
N LYS A 400 7.33 29.30 7.03
CA LYS A 400 6.88 29.99 8.25
C LYS A 400 6.07 29.11 9.21
N GLY A 401 5.59 27.97 8.68
CA GLY A 401 4.81 26.94 9.36
C GLY A 401 3.51 27.37 9.99
#